data_AF-A0A973FM24-F1
#
_entry.id   AF-A0A973FM24-F1
#
_cell.length_a   1.000
_cell.length_b   1.000
_cell.length_c   1.000
_cell.angle_alpha   90.00
_cell.angle_beta   90.00
_cell.angle_gamma   90.00
#
_symmetry.space_group_name_H-M   'P 1'
#
loop_
_entity.id
_entity.type
_entity.pdbx_description
1 polymer ?
#
loop_
_entity_poly.entity_id
_entity_poly.type
_entity_poly.pdbx_seq_one_letter_code
_entity_poly.pdbx_strand_id
1 'polypeptide(L)'
;MSIAPPRDPKAEANALIARGRALVEQGRLPEATDLLNQAVSLYWEAGDYYSAAAQTGNYGWLLRRMGRADLARPYLEQAATIFDEIGMADFAERHRFAANDMASVLDPAFLSSLPPAVRGALERGDAEGLQAAIDALPVAEQQLIFEQLSAAGIISDASPEQAEAAVKQFEPLLQAIAAVARGDQSERGDVEAALVDLERKGWNIRRSVVKIWQGERHPGPLFYGLDPSDSALVQRVLDILETA
;
A
#
# COMPACT_ATOMS: atom_id res chain seq x y z
N MET A 1 34.57 -36.18 25.12
CA MET A 1 34.38 -35.13 24.09
C MET A 1 32.96 -34.61 24.25
N SER A 2 32.79 -33.39 24.74
CA SER A 2 31.48 -32.74 24.80
C SER A 2 31.17 -32.24 23.40
N ILE A 3 30.25 -32.90 22.70
CA ILE A 3 29.75 -32.43 21.41
C ILE A 3 28.90 -31.20 21.74
N ALA A 4 29.25 -30.04 21.21
CA ALA A 4 28.41 -28.86 21.37
C ALA A 4 27.00 -29.18 20.84
N PRO A 5 25.92 -28.72 21.51
CA PRO A 5 24.57 -28.95 21.02
C PRO A 5 24.44 -28.44 19.58
N PRO A 6 23.64 -29.10 18.74
CA PRO A 6 23.44 -28.67 17.37
C PRO A 6 22.94 -27.21 17.35
N ARG A 7 23.48 -26.43 16.41
CA ARG A 7 23.11 -25.03 16.19
C ARG A 7 21.60 -24.94 15.95
N ASP A 8 20.93 -24.05 16.67
CA ASP A 8 19.50 -23.74 16.49
C ASP A 8 19.38 -22.29 16.01
N PRO A 9 19.30 -22.07 14.68
CA PRO A 9 19.25 -20.71 14.12
C PRO A 9 18.03 -19.93 14.61
N LYS A 10 16.90 -20.60 14.89
CA LYS A 10 15.70 -19.95 15.42
C LYS A 10 15.91 -19.46 16.85
N ALA A 11 16.55 -20.27 17.70
CA ALA A 11 16.90 -19.84 19.06
C ALA A 11 17.89 -18.67 19.05
N GLU A 12 18.90 -18.70 18.16
CA GLU A 12 19.83 -17.58 17.95
C GLU A 12 19.10 -16.32 17.49
N ALA A 13 18.20 -16.43 16.51
CA ALA A 13 17.37 -15.32 16.04
C ALA A 13 16.57 -14.68 17.17
N ASN A 14 15.88 -15.50 17.98
CA ASN A 14 15.10 -15.02 19.12
C ASN A 14 15.95 -14.24 20.14
N ALA A 15 17.19 -14.69 20.39
CA ALA A 15 18.12 -14.02 21.27
C ALA A 15 18.57 -12.66 20.70
N LEU A 16 18.82 -12.59 19.39
CA LEU A 16 19.15 -11.33 18.70
C LEU A 16 17.98 -10.34 18.74
N ILE A 17 16.74 -10.79 18.54
CA ILE A 17 15.53 -9.96 18.67
C ILE A 17 15.42 -9.38 20.09
N ALA A 18 15.60 -10.21 21.12
CA ALA A 18 15.52 -9.76 22.50
C ALA A 18 16.57 -8.69 22.82
N ARG A 19 17.80 -8.89 22.34
CA ARG A 19 18.89 -7.91 22.48
C ARG A 19 18.62 -6.63 21.68
N GLY A 20 18.10 -6.76 20.45
CA GLY A 20 17.70 -5.63 19.62
C GLY A 20 16.68 -4.74 20.31
N ARG A 21 15.65 -5.33 20.93
CA ARG A 21 14.66 -4.57 21.72
C ARG A 21 15.29 -3.77 22.86
N ALA A 22 16.23 -4.37 23.60
CA ALA A 22 16.95 -3.67 24.66
C ALA A 22 17.81 -2.51 24.13
N LEU A 23 18.39 -2.63 22.93
CA LEU A 23 19.13 -1.54 22.28
C LEU A 23 18.20 -0.41 21.85
N VAL A 24 16.99 -0.73 21.38
CA VAL A 24 15.98 0.29 21.06
C VAL A 24 15.62 1.11 22.31
N GLU A 25 15.42 0.47 23.46
CA GLU A 25 15.15 1.14 24.74
C GLU A 25 16.32 2.05 25.18
N GLN A 26 17.54 1.77 24.74
CA GLN A 26 18.73 2.59 24.97
C GLN A 26 18.95 3.67 23.89
N GLY A 27 18.06 3.81 22.92
CA GLY A 27 18.18 4.75 21.80
C GLY A 27 19.23 4.35 20.75
N ARG A 28 19.76 3.13 20.80
CA ARG A 28 20.81 2.61 19.91
C ARG A 28 20.19 1.95 18.67
N LEU A 29 19.42 2.75 17.93
CA LEU A 29 18.63 2.27 16.79
C LEU A 29 19.45 1.54 15.71
N PRO A 30 20.61 2.06 15.23
CA PRO A 30 21.38 1.37 14.17
C PRO A 30 21.80 -0.04 14.58
N GLU A 31 22.28 -0.20 15.81
CA GLU A 31 22.70 -1.51 16.32
C GLU A 31 21.52 -2.46 16.50
N ALA A 32 20.35 -1.95 16.90
CA ALA A 32 19.13 -2.74 16.94
C ALA A 32 18.70 -3.21 15.54
N THR A 33 18.84 -2.35 14.52
CA THR A 33 18.57 -2.69 13.11
C THR A 33 19.48 -3.82 12.64
N ASP A 34 20.77 -3.76 12.95
CA ASP A 34 21.73 -4.80 12.57
C ASP A 34 21.38 -6.16 13.19
N LEU A 35 20.97 -6.17 14.47
CA LEU A 35 20.54 -7.40 15.14
C LEU A 35 19.22 -7.94 14.58
N LEU A 36 18.27 -7.08 14.22
CA LEU A 36 17.04 -7.49 13.54
C LEU A 36 17.36 -8.16 12.21
N ASN A 37 18.19 -7.55 11.36
CA ASN A 37 18.53 -8.08 10.05
C ASN A 37 19.21 -9.46 10.17
N GLN A 38 20.13 -9.61 11.12
CA GLN A 38 20.75 -10.90 11.42
C GLN A 38 19.71 -11.94 11.89
N ALA A 39 18.79 -11.56 12.77
CA ALA A 39 17.73 -12.46 13.23
C ALA A 39 16.82 -12.90 12.08
N VAL A 40 16.46 -11.99 11.17
CA VAL A 40 15.67 -12.30 9.97
C VAL A 40 16.41 -13.32 9.12
N SER A 41 17.69 -13.12 8.80
CA SER A 41 18.48 -14.11 8.04
C SER A 41 18.50 -15.49 8.71
N LEU A 42 18.57 -15.56 10.04
CA LEU A 42 18.53 -16.82 10.77
C LEU A 42 17.15 -17.48 10.78
N TYR A 43 16.06 -16.72 10.82
CA TYR A 43 14.71 -17.27 10.63
C TYR A 43 14.54 -17.86 9.22
N TRP A 44 15.11 -17.23 8.20
CA TRP A 44 15.14 -17.79 6.83
C TRP A 44 15.96 -19.09 6.78
N GLU A 45 17.14 -19.13 7.42
CA GLU A 45 17.96 -20.35 7.55
C GLU A 45 17.18 -21.49 8.24
N ALA A 46 16.34 -21.16 9.24
CA ALA A 46 15.50 -22.11 9.95
C ALA A 46 14.20 -22.50 9.19
N GLY A 47 13.90 -21.88 8.05
CA GLY A 47 12.62 -22.04 7.34
C GLY A 47 11.41 -21.44 8.08
N ASP A 48 11.64 -20.57 9.07
CA ASP A 48 10.60 -19.91 9.88
C ASP A 48 10.24 -18.54 9.28
N TYR A 49 9.70 -18.56 8.06
CA TYR A 49 9.33 -17.35 7.31
C TYR A 49 8.25 -16.52 8.02
N TYR A 50 7.38 -17.17 8.80
CA TYR A 50 6.41 -16.49 9.64
C TYR A 50 7.09 -15.58 10.68
N SER A 51 8.07 -16.12 11.41
CA SER A 51 8.80 -15.32 12.41
C SER A 51 9.65 -14.23 11.76
N ALA A 52 10.23 -14.49 10.58
CA ALA A 52 10.92 -13.47 9.79
C ALA A 52 9.98 -12.29 9.45
N ALA A 53 8.79 -12.57 8.93
CA ALA A 53 7.78 -11.56 8.60
C ALA A 53 7.30 -10.81 9.86
N ALA A 54 6.95 -11.55 10.92
CA ALA A 54 6.43 -10.98 12.15
C ALA A 54 7.43 -10.05 12.83
N GLN A 55 8.71 -10.42 12.93
CA GLN A 55 9.71 -9.57 13.56
C GLN A 55 10.06 -8.34 12.71
N THR A 56 10.10 -8.49 11.39
CA THR A 56 10.27 -7.36 10.46
C THR A 56 9.13 -6.36 10.63
N GLY A 57 7.88 -6.83 10.64
CA GLY A 57 6.69 -6.00 10.81
C GLY A 57 6.66 -5.32 12.18
N ASN A 58 6.92 -6.07 13.26
CA ASN A 58 6.98 -5.54 14.62
C ASN A 58 8.01 -4.40 14.75
N TYR A 59 9.14 -4.51 14.07
CA TYR A 59 10.15 -3.45 14.06
C TYR A 59 9.66 -2.20 13.31
N GLY A 60 9.00 -2.37 12.16
CA GLY A 60 8.34 -1.28 11.46
C GLY A 60 7.31 -0.56 12.34
N TRP A 61 6.45 -1.30 13.04
CA TRP A 61 5.50 -0.72 13.99
C TRP A 61 6.17 0.00 15.16
N LEU A 62 7.30 -0.51 15.66
CA LEU A 62 8.09 0.13 16.71
C LEU A 62 8.66 1.47 16.24
N LEU A 63 9.23 1.52 15.04
CA LEU A 63 9.71 2.76 14.42
C LEU A 63 8.59 3.79 14.24
N ARG A 64 7.39 3.36 13.81
CA ARG A 64 6.21 4.24 13.76
C ARG A 64 5.86 4.83 15.12
N ARG A 65 5.84 4.01 16.19
CA ARG A 65 5.58 4.48 17.57
C ARG A 65 6.61 5.49 18.06
N MET A 66 7.80 5.50 17.46
CA MET A 66 8.86 6.47 17.72
C MET A 66 8.78 7.73 16.84
N GLY A 67 7.74 7.86 16.01
CA GLY A 67 7.58 8.96 15.06
C GLY A 67 8.50 8.87 13.84
N ARG A 68 9.11 7.70 13.60
CA ARG A 68 10.06 7.44 12.50
C ARG A 68 9.39 6.64 11.39
N ALA A 69 8.29 7.18 10.88
CA ALA A 69 7.45 6.50 9.89
C ALA A 69 8.17 6.34 8.53
N ASP A 70 9.07 7.27 8.19
CA ASP A 70 10.01 7.20 7.07
C ASP A 70 10.86 5.93 7.12
N LEU A 71 11.43 5.62 8.30
CA LEU A 71 12.23 4.42 8.51
C LEU A 71 11.37 3.16 8.63
N ALA A 72 10.13 3.28 9.10
CA ALA A 72 9.24 2.14 9.31
C ALA A 72 8.72 1.53 8.00
N ARG A 73 8.43 2.38 7.01
CA ARG A 73 7.82 1.99 5.74
C ARG A 73 8.49 0.78 5.07
N PRO A 74 9.82 0.76 4.81
CA PRO A 74 10.44 -0.38 4.13
C PRO A 74 10.29 -1.70 4.91
N TYR A 75 10.31 -1.67 6.23
CA TYR A 75 10.11 -2.88 7.05
C TYR A 75 8.65 -3.37 7.03
N LEU A 76 7.69 -2.46 7.02
CA LEU A 76 6.27 -2.80 6.92
C LEU A 76 5.94 -3.35 5.52
N GLU A 77 6.49 -2.75 4.45
CA GLU A 77 6.38 -3.28 3.08
C GLU A 77 7.03 -4.66 2.94
N GLN A 78 8.24 -4.84 3.49
CA GLN A 78 8.92 -6.13 3.48
C GLN A 78 8.15 -7.21 4.24
N ALA A 79 7.64 -6.90 5.43
CA ALA A 79 6.81 -7.83 6.19
C ALA A 79 5.54 -8.20 5.42
N ALA A 80 4.90 -7.24 4.77
CA ALA A 80 3.74 -7.49 3.94
C ALA A 80 4.03 -8.45 2.79
N THR A 81 5.14 -8.25 2.08
CA THR A 81 5.57 -9.14 0.99
C THR A 81 5.75 -10.57 1.47
N ILE A 82 6.47 -10.77 2.59
CA ILE A 82 6.71 -12.12 3.12
C ILE A 82 5.39 -12.78 3.57
N PHE A 83 4.50 -12.04 4.24
CA PHE A 83 3.19 -12.58 4.63
C PHE A 83 2.33 -12.99 3.43
N ASP A 84 2.39 -12.24 2.33
CA ASP A 84 1.68 -12.57 1.09
C ASP A 84 2.24 -13.85 0.46
N GLU A 85 3.56 -13.97 0.39
CA GLU A 85 4.26 -15.15 -0.15
C GLU A 85 3.94 -16.44 0.61
N ILE A 86 3.67 -16.36 1.92
CA ILE A 86 3.28 -17.51 2.76
C ILE A 86 1.76 -17.70 2.88
N GLY A 87 0.95 -16.97 2.09
CA GLY A 87 -0.51 -17.13 2.03
C GLY A 87 -1.27 -16.52 3.20
N MET A 88 -0.69 -15.54 3.90
CA MET A 88 -1.31 -14.83 5.04
C MET A 88 -1.77 -13.43 4.64
N ALA A 89 -2.77 -13.37 3.76
CA ALA A 89 -3.27 -12.11 3.16
C ALA A 89 -3.69 -11.07 4.21
N ASP A 90 -4.41 -11.45 5.27
CA ASP A 90 -4.83 -10.54 6.35
C ASP A 90 -3.64 -9.87 7.04
N PHE A 91 -2.56 -10.62 7.25
CA PHE A 91 -1.34 -10.07 7.83
C PHE A 91 -0.64 -9.16 6.84
N ALA A 92 -0.55 -9.55 5.57
CA ALA A 92 0.04 -8.72 4.52
C ALA A 92 -0.68 -7.37 4.40
N GLU A 93 -2.01 -7.38 4.34
CA GLU A 93 -2.83 -6.18 4.21
C GLU A 93 -2.65 -5.23 5.40
N ARG A 94 -2.65 -5.74 6.64
CA ARG A 94 -2.38 -4.92 7.83
C ARG A 94 -1.05 -4.19 7.77
N HIS A 95 0.00 -4.84 7.26
CA HIS A 95 1.32 -4.23 7.15
C HIS A 95 1.41 -3.26 5.97
N ARG A 96 0.76 -3.55 4.83
CA ARG A 96 0.65 -2.60 3.69
C ARG A 96 -0.08 -1.33 4.11
N PHE A 97 -1.19 -1.48 4.81
CA PHE A 97 -1.95 -0.37 5.38
C PHE A 97 -1.08 0.47 6.31
N ALA A 98 -0.31 -0.18 7.18
CA ALA A 98 0.59 0.53 8.08
C ALA A 98 1.77 1.22 7.39
N ALA A 99 2.24 0.68 6.27
CA ALA A 99 3.31 1.26 5.45
C ALA A 99 2.82 2.47 4.65
N ASN A 100 1.55 2.46 4.24
CA ASN A 100 0.91 3.48 3.42
C ASN A 100 0.20 4.56 4.24
N ASP A 101 0.52 4.71 5.52
CA ASP A 101 0.02 5.80 6.35
C ASP A 101 0.46 7.15 5.77
N MET A 102 -0.39 7.74 4.93
CA MET A 102 -0.22 9.02 4.28
C MET A 102 0.09 10.14 5.27
N ALA A 103 -0.38 10.04 6.52
CA ALA A 103 -0.13 11.06 7.55
C ALA A 103 1.36 11.22 7.88
N SER A 104 2.21 10.23 7.55
CA SER A 104 3.67 10.36 7.69
C SER A 104 4.33 11.23 6.63
N VAL A 105 3.66 11.46 5.50
CA VAL A 105 4.13 12.26 4.35
C VAL A 105 3.54 13.68 4.38
N LEU A 106 2.43 13.87 5.10
CA LEU A 106 1.71 15.13 5.17
C LEU A 106 2.30 16.06 6.23
N ASP A 107 2.34 17.36 5.90
CA ASP A 107 2.81 18.40 6.81
C ASP A 107 1.99 18.37 8.13
N PRO A 108 2.63 18.29 9.31
CA PRO A 108 1.92 18.31 10.60
C PRO A 108 1.01 19.53 10.80
N ALA A 109 1.36 20.67 10.21
CA ALA A 109 0.51 21.86 10.25
C ALA A 109 -0.76 21.67 9.41
N PHE A 110 -0.64 21.04 8.24
CA PHE A 110 -1.76 20.66 7.39
C PHE A 110 -2.68 19.64 8.06
N LEU A 111 -2.15 18.60 8.68
CA LEU A 111 -2.97 17.64 9.43
C LEU A 111 -3.75 18.32 10.55
N SER A 112 -3.11 19.24 11.26
CA SER A 112 -3.73 20.00 12.36
C SER A 112 -4.81 20.98 11.88
N SER A 113 -4.81 21.39 10.60
CA SER A 113 -5.87 22.23 10.04
C SER A 113 -7.11 21.45 9.60
N LEU A 114 -7.03 20.12 9.50
CA LEU A 114 -8.14 19.28 9.06
C LEU A 114 -9.14 18.98 10.20
N PRO A 115 -10.44 18.82 9.87
CA PRO A 115 -11.44 18.35 10.82
C PRO A 115 -11.03 17.01 11.47
N PRO A 116 -11.30 16.78 12.77
CA PRO A 116 -10.81 15.60 13.48
C PRO A 116 -11.22 14.26 12.85
N ALA A 117 -12.40 14.18 12.24
CA ALA A 117 -12.89 12.98 11.57
C ALA A 117 -12.08 12.69 10.29
N VAL A 118 -11.85 13.72 9.46
CA VAL A 118 -11.06 13.66 8.23
C VAL A 118 -9.60 13.34 8.55
N ARG A 119 -9.00 14.08 9.50
CA ARG A 119 -7.64 13.81 10.00
C ARG A 119 -7.50 12.38 10.48
N GLY A 120 -8.43 11.92 11.32
CA GLY A 120 -8.39 10.56 11.85
C GLY A 120 -8.50 9.50 10.74
N ALA A 121 -9.29 9.74 9.69
CA ALA A 121 -9.39 8.84 8.55
C ALA A 121 -8.06 8.80 7.75
N LEU A 122 -7.41 9.95 7.53
CA LEU A 122 -6.10 10.03 6.88
C LEU A 122 -4.97 9.39 7.69
N GLU A 123 -4.93 9.63 9.00
CA GLU A 123 -3.99 8.99 9.95
C GLU A 123 -4.16 7.48 10.02
N ARG A 124 -5.35 6.99 9.69
CA ARG A 124 -5.60 5.56 9.54
C ARG A 124 -5.27 5.10 8.13
N GLY A 125 -5.39 5.91 7.08
CA GLY A 125 -5.37 5.44 5.69
C GLY A 125 -6.71 4.80 5.28
N ASP A 126 -7.79 5.20 5.93
CA ASP A 126 -9.15 4.69 5.78
C ASP A 126 -9.89 5.50 4.71
N ALA A 127 -9.87 5.02 3.46
CA ALA A 127 -10.47 5.74 2.33
C ALA A 127 -12.01 5.84 2.43
N GLU A 128 -12.68 4.76 2.87
CA GLU A 128 -14.13 4.79 3.08
C GLU A 128 -14.51 5.70 4.24
N GLY A 129 -13.78 5.60 5.36
CA GLY A 129 -13.95 6.49 6.49
C GLY A 129 -13.60 7.95 6.17
N LEU A 130 -12.68 8.20 5.23
CA LEU A 130 -12.34 9.53 4.74
C LEU A 130 -13.52 10.14 3.97
N GLN A 131 -14.09 9.39 3.02
CA GLN A 131 -15.26 9.85 2.28
C GLN A 131 -16.44 10.10 3.21
N ALA A 132 -16.74 9.17 4.12
CA ALA A 132 -17.82 9.33 5.10
C ALA A 132 -17.58 10.53 6.03
N ALA A 133 -16.32 10.78 6.42
CA ALA A 133 -15.97 11.94 7.24
C ALA A 133 -16.15 13.25 6.48
N ILE A 134 -15.84 13.29 5.18
CA ILE A 134 -16.07 14.45 4.32
C ILE A 134 -17.58 14.67 4.13
N ASP A 135 -18.34 13.64 3.77
CA ASP A 135 -19.78 13.72 3.53
C ASP A 135 -20.58 14.20 4.76
N ALA A 136 -20.07 13.91 5.96
CA ALA A 136 -20.66 14.37 7.22
C ALA A 136 -20.45 15.87 7.52
N LEU A 137 -19.56 16.56 6.78
CA LEU A 137 -19.31 17.99 6.95
C LEU A 137 -20.38 18.85 6.26
N PRO A 138 -20.57 20.11 6.69
CA PRO A 138 -21.35 21.07 5.92
C PRO A 138 -20.78 21.25 4.51
N VAL A 139 -21.64 21.43 3.50
CA VAL A 139 -21.25 21.54 2.07
C VAL A 139 -20.15 22.59 1.82
N ALA A 140 -20.18 23.72 2.55
CA ALA A 140 -19.15 24.75 2.43
C ALA A 140 -17.76 24.29 2.95
N GLU A 141 -17.73 23.44 3.97
CA GLU A 141 -16.49 22.85 4.50
C GLU A 141 -16.02 21.68 3.63
N GLN A 142 -16.94 20.88 3.07
CA GLN A 142 -16.61 19.81 2.13
C GLN A 142 -15.76 20.33 0.97
N GLN A 143 -16.19 21.44 0.36
CA GLN A 143 -15.47 22.06 -0.76
C GLN A 143 -14.04 22.46 -0.38
N LEU A 144 -13.87 23.08 0.79
CA LEU A 144 -12.58 23.54 1.29
C LEU A 144 -11.65 22.36 1.61
N ILE A 145 -12.17 21.30 2.24
CA ILE A 145 -11.41 20.09 2.53
C ILE A 145 -11.03 19.38 1.23
N PHE A 146 -11.94 19.31 0.26
CA PHE A 146 -11.64 18.69 -1.02
C PHE A 146 -10.49 19.41 -1.74
N GLU A 147 -10.55 20.75 -1.80
CA GLU A 147 -9.49 21.58 -2.37
C GLU A 147 -8.15 21.40 -1.63
N GLN A 148 -8.18 21.37 -0.29
CA GLN A 148 -6.98 21.15 0.53
C GLN A 148 -6.34 19.77 0.30
N LEU A 149 -7.16 18.71 0.26
CA LEU A 149 -6.69 17.34 0.04
C LEU A 149 -6.17 17.14 -1.39
N SER A 150 -6.83 17.75 -2.38
CA SER A 150 -6.39 17.78 -3.78
C SER A 150 -5.06 18.52 -3.96
N ALA A 151 -4.93 19.73 -3.38
CA ALA A 151 -3.68 20.49 -3.42
C ALA A 151 -2.51 19.74 -2.75
N ALA A 152 -2.82 18.89 -1.77
CA ALA A 152 -1.85 18.01 -1.12
C ALA A 152 -1.59 16.70 -1.89
N GLY A 153 -2.26 16.47 -3.04
CA GLY A 153 -2.13 15.26 -3.85
C GLY A 153 -2.71 14.00 -3.21
N ILE A 154 -3.62 14.16 -2.24
CA ILE A 154 -4.22 13.06 -1.46
C ILE A 154 -5.43 12.46 -2.17
N ILE A 155 -6.22 13.32 -2.83
CA ILE A 155 -7.40 12.93 -3.59
C ILE A 155 -7.37 13.62 -4.95
N SER A 156 -8.04 13.03 -5.94
CA SER A 156 -8.20 13.65 -7.26
C SER A 156 -9.20 14.79 -7.20
N ASP A 157 -8.89 15.88 -7.88
CA ASP A 157 -9.72 17.08 -8.08
C ASP A 157 -10.99 16.78 -8.89
N ALA A 158 -11.07 15.58 -9.47
CA ALA A 158 -12.07 15.21 -10.45
C ALA A 158 -13.45 15.04 -9.81
N SER A 159 -14.39 15.90 -10.20
CA SER A 159 -15.81 15.68 -9.97
C SER A 159 -16.27 14.38 -10.63
N PRO A 160 -17.39 13.77 -10.19
CA PRO A 160 -17.97 12.61 -10.86
C PRO A 160 -18.19 12.83 -12.37
N GLU A 161 -18.51 14.06 -12.77
CA GLU A 161 -18.65 14.45 -14.18
C GLU A 161 -17.31 14.40 -14.94
N GLN A 162 -16.22 14.81 -14.29
CA GLN A 162 -14.87 14.74 -14.85
C GLN A 162 -14.36 13.30 -14.94
N ALA A 163 -14.66 12.46 -13.94
CA ALA A 163 -14.38 11.02 -14.01
C ALA A 163 -15.15 10.35 -15.16
N GLU A 164 -16.44 10.67 -15.34
CA GLU A 164 -17.23 10.16 -16.47
C GLU A 164 -16.71 10.67 -17.82
N ALA A 165 -16.27 11.92 -17.89
CA ALA A 165 -15.63 12.47 -19.08
C ALA A 165 -14.31 11.76 -19.41
N ALA A 166 -13.49 11.45 -18.40
CA ALA A 166 -12.25 10.69 -18.57
C ALA A 166 -12.52 9.26 -19.07
N VAL A 167 -13.54 8.59 -18.51
CA VAL A 167 -13.97 7.27 -19.00
C VAL A 167 -14.33 7.34 -20.49
N LYS A 168 -15.15 8.32 -20.90
CA LYS A 168 -15.52 8.51 -22.32
C LYS A 168 -14.31 8.80 -23.19
N GLN A 169 -13.38 9.62 -22.71
CA GLN A 169 -12.15 9.98 -23.42
C GLN A 169 -11.25 8.76 -23.66
N PHE A 170 -11.11 7.89 -22.66
CA PHE A 170 -10.22 6.73 -22.71
C PHE A 170 -10.91 5.44 -23.16
N GLU A 171 -12.21 5.44 -23.45
CA GLU A 171 -12.99 4.26 -23.84
C GLU A 171 -12.29 3.35 -24.87
N PRO A 172 -11.66 3.85 -25.97
CA PRO A 172 -10.95 2.98 -26.90
C PRO A 172 -9.81 2.19 -26.26
N LEU A 173 -9.06 2.82 -25.36
CA LEU A 173 -7.98 2.16 -24.62
C LEU A 173 -8.53 1.14 -23.62
N LEU A 174 -9.63 1.46 -22.92
CA LEU A 174 -10.26 0.55 -21.96
C LEU A 174 -10.78 -0.72 -22.64
N GLN A 175 -11.34 -0.59 -23.85
CA GLN A 175 -11.73 -1.71 -24.69
C GLN A 175 -10.54 -2.58 -25.11
N ALA A 176 -9.42 -1.96 -25.51
CA ALA A 176 -8.20 -2.68 -25.86
C ALA A 176 -7.60 -3.42 -24.66
N ILE A 177 -7.59 -2.79 -23.48
CA ILE A 177 -7.18 -3.44 -22.22
C ILE A 177 -8.02 -4.69 -21.94
N ALA A 178 -9.35 -4.60 -22.09
CA ALA A 178 -10.26 -5.72 -21.89
C ALA A 178 -10.08 -6.82 -22.96
N ALA A 179 -9.79 -6.47 -24.21
CA ALA A 179 -9.45 -7.42 -25.26
C ALA A 179 -8.19 -8.23 -24.91
N VAL A 180 -7.13 -7.56 -24.42
CA VAL A 180 -5.91 -8.22 -23.94
C VAL A 180 -6.19 -9.14 -22.76
N ALA A 181 -7.05 -8.72 -21.82
CA ALA A 181 -7.45 -9.54 -20.68
C ALA A 181 -8.23 -10.82 -21.07
N ARG A 182 -8.90 -10.82 -22.24
CA ARG A 182 -9.59 -11.99 -22.82
C ARG A 182 -8.67 -12.89 -23.65
N GLY A 183 -7.42 -12.48 -23.87
CA GLY A 183 -6.43 -13.25 -24.59
C GLY A 183 -6.05 -12.71 -25.96
N ASP A 184 -6.65 -11.60 -26.43
CA ASP A 184 -6.23 -10.97 -27.67
C ASP A 184 -4.93 -10.18 -27.48
N GLN A 185 -3.80 -10.78 -27.88
CA GLN A 185 -2.48 -10.17 -27.71
C GLN A 185 -2.08 -9.22 -28.85
N SER A 186 -2.95 -8.99 -29.84
CA SER A 186 -2.60 -8.23 -31.05
C SER A 186 -2.18 -6.78 -30.78
N GLU A 187 -2.85 -6.11 -29.84
CA GLU A 187 -2.60 -4.70 -29.48
C GLU A 187 -1.82 -4.54 -28.17
N ARG A 188 -1.33 -5.63 -27.55
CA ARG A 188 -0.74 -5.56 -26.20
C ARG A 188 0.42 -4.57 -26.07
N GLY A 189 1.31 -4.52 -27.07
CA GLY A 189 2.45 -3.61 -27.04
C GLY A 189 2.01 -2.13 -27.05
N ASP A 190 1.00 -1.80 -27.85
CA ASP A 190 0.46 -0.45 -27.96
C ASP A 190 -0.28 -0.04 -26.68
N VAL A 191 -1.02 -0.98 -26.08
CA VAL A 191 -1.69 -0.77 -24.78
C VAL A 191 -0.66 -0.54 -23.67
N GLU A 192 0.40 -1.35 -23.59
CA GLU A 192 1.47 -1.19 -22.60
C GLU A 192 2.16 0.18 -22.74
N ALA A 193 2.44 0.62 -23.97
CA ALA A 193 3.01 1.95 -24.22
C ALA A 193 2.06 3.09 -23.79
N ALA A 194 0.76 2.97 -24.11
CA ALA A 194 -0.24 3.96 -23.72
C ALA A 194 -0.38 4.07 -22.19
N LEU A 195 -0.30 2.95 -21.46
CA LEU A 195 -0.33 2.93 -20.00
C LEU A 195 0.87 3.64 -19.37
N VAL A 196 2.07 3.49 -19.95
CA VAL A 196 3.27 4.22 -19.49
C VAL A 196 3.11 5.73 -19.69
N ASP A 197 2.55 6.15 -20.82
CA ASP A 197 2.31 7.57 -21.08
C ASP A 197 1.19 8.17 -20.23
N LEU A 198 0.18 7.37 -19.86
CA LEU A 198 -0.85 7.74 -18.89
C LEU A 198 -0.27 7.94 -17.49
N GLU A 199 0.57 7.02 -17.03
CA GLU A 199 1.25 7.10 -15.73
C GLU A 199 2.11 8.37 -15.63
N ARG A 200 2.82 8.74 -16.70
CA ARG A 200 3.55 10.02 -16.78
C ARG A 200 2.66 11.26 -16.70
N LYS A 201 1.39 11.14 -17.10
CA LYS A 201 0.38 12.20 -17.03
C LYS A 201 -0.41 12.17 -15.71
N GLY A 202 -0.03 11.30 -14.78
CA GLY A 202 -0.63 11.20 -13.44
C GLY A 202 -1.72 10.15 -13.28
N TRP A 203 -2.01 9.33 -14.29
CA TRP A 203 -3.03 8.27 -14.21
C TRP A 203 -2.42 6.95 -13.73
N ASN A 204 -2.86 6.43 -12.57
CA ASN A 204 -2.18 5.33 -11.89
C ASN A 204 -2.84 3.95 -12.10
N ILE A 205 -3.48 3.73 -13.24
CA ILE A 205 -4.24 2.49 -13.53
C ILE A 205 -3.38 1.29 -13.94
N ARG A 206 -2.12 1.51 -14.33
CA ARG A 206 -1.25 0.47 -14.95
C ARG A 206 -1.09 -0.76 -14.05
N ARG A 207 -0.88 -0.58 -12.75
CA ARG A 207 -0.73 -1.69 -11.80
C ARG A 207 -1.98 -2.58 -11.78
N SER A 208 -3.15 -1.96 -11.76
CA SER A 208 -4.44 -2.65 -11.74
C SER A 208 -4.70 -3.39 -13.04
N VAL A 209 -4.36 -2.78 -14.18
CA VAL A 209 -4.46 -3.42 -15.50
C VAL A 209 -3.59 -4.68 -15.58
N VAL A 210 -2.35 -4.65 -15.08
CA VAL A 210 -1.49 -5.84 -15.05
C VAL A 210 -2.11 -6.98 -14.23
N LYS A 211 -2.71 -6.67 -13.08
CA LYS A 211 -3.43 -7.65 -12.26
C LYS A 211 -4.65 -8.23 -12.99
N ILE A 212 -5.42 -7.38 -13.69
CA ILE A 212 -6.56 -7.82 -14.51
C ILE A 212 -6.09 -8.81 -15.59
N TRP A 213 -4.96 -8.55 -16.25
CA TRP A 213 -4.36 -9.48 -17.22
C TRP A 213 -3.85 -10.78 -16.60
N GLN A 214 -3.55 -10.78 -15.31
CA GLN A 214 -3.19 -11.99 -14.54
C GLN A 214 -4.42 -12.77 -14.02
N GLY A 215 -5.63 -12.28 -14.28
CA GLY A 215 -6.88 -12.93 -13.89
C GLY A 215 -7.49 -12.41 -12.58
N GLU A 216 -6.91 -11.39 -11.95
CA GLU A 216 -7.51 -10.77 -10.77
C GLU A 216 -8.82 -10.04 -11.14
N ARG A 217 -9.85 -10.25 -10.33
CA ARG A 217 -11.17 -9.61 -10.47
C ARG A 217 -11.70 -9.05 -9.15
N HIS A 218 -11.04 -9.31 -8.03
CA HIS A 218 -11.47 -8.84 -6.72
C HIS A 218 -11.22 -7.33 -6.59
N PRO A 219 -12.20 -6.55 -6.07
CA PRO A 219 -12.05 -5.11 -5.94
C PRO A 219 -10.87 -4.68 -5.06
N GLY A 220 -10.64 -5.33 -3.91
CA GLY A 220 -9.59 -4.90 -2.98
C GLY A 220 -8.21 -4.71 -3.64
N PRO A 221 -7.64 -5.74 -4.28
CA PRO A 221 -6.35 -5.62 -4.96
C PRO A 221 -6.34 -4.69 -6.18
N LEU A 222 -7.48 -4.49 -6.85
CA LEU A 222 -7.57 -3.71 -8.10
C LEU A 222 -7.75 -2.21 -7.87
N PHE A 223 -8.45 -1.82 -6.82
CA PHE A 223 -8.73 -0.42 -6.51
C PHE A 223 -7.76 0.17 -5.47
N TYR A 224 -6.85 -0.66 -4.95
CA TYR A 224 -5.89 -0.25 -3.92
C TYR A 224 -5.01 0.93 -4.36
N GLY A 225 -5.20 2.08 -3.71
CA GLY A 225 -4.42 3.30 -3.92
C GLY A 225 -4.78 4.06 -5.20
N LEU A 226 -5.91 3.74 -5.83
CA LEU A 226 -6.44 4.52 -6.95
C LEU A 226 -7.29 5.67 -6.44
N ASP A 227 -7.20 6.80 -7.13
CA ASP A 227 -8.12 7.90 -6.93
C ASP A 227 -9.49 7.61 -7.59
N PRO A 228 -10.52 8.45 -7.41
CA PRO A 228 -11.84 8.21 -8.01
C PRO A 228 -11.84 8.13 -9.54
N SER A 229 -10.98 8.87 -10.24
CA SER A 229 -10.90 8.88 -11.70
C SER A 229 -10.23 7.61 -12.21
N ASP A 230 -9.09 7.26 -11.62
CA ASP A 230 -8.37 6.01 -11.88
C ASP A 230 -9.27 4.81 -11.59
N SER A 231 -10.01 4.86 -10.47
CA SER A 231 -11.00 3.85 -10.10
C SER A 231 -12.11 3.73 -11.14
N ALA A 232 -12.64 4.85 -11.65
CA ALA A 232 -13.66 4.82 -12.70
C ALA A 232 -13.17 4.15 -13.99
N LEU A 233 -11.91 4.39 -14.39
CA LEU A 233 -11.32 3.71 -15.55
C LEU A 233 -11.16 2.20 -15.32
N VAL A 234 -10.68 1.79 -14.14
CA VAL A 234 -10.50 0.37 -13.80
C VAL A 234 -11.86 -0.35 -13.68
N GLN A 235 -12.85 0.28 -13.05
CA GLN A 235 -14.21 -0.24 -12.98
C GLN A 235 -14.80 -0.42 -14.37
N ARG A 236 -14.61 0.56 -15.27
CA ARG A 236 -15.10 0.45 -16.65
C ARG A 236 -14.51 -0.74 -17.39
N VAL A 237 -13.23 -1.06 -17.19
CA VAL A 237 -12.61 -2.26 -17.77
C VAL A 237 -13.27 -3.55 -17.25
N LEU A 238 -13.59 -3.62 -15.96
CA LEU A 238 -14.30 -4.76 -15.38
C LEU A 238 -15.72 -4.89 -15.96
N ASP A 239 -16.45 -3.79 -16.09
CA ASP A 239 -17.79 -3.80 -16.69
C ASP A 239 -17.77 -4.32 -18.13
N ILE A 240 -16.75 -3.95 -18.92
CA ILE A 240 -16.57 -4.45 -20.29
C ILE A 240 -16.33 -5.96 -20.29
N LEU A 241 -15.60 -6.48 -19.30
CA LEU A 241 -15.32 -7.92 -19.16
C LEU A 241 -16.53 -8.72 -18.68
N GLU A 242 -17.45 -8.10 -17.95
CA GLU A 242 -18.70 -8.75 -17.50
C GLU A 242 -19.78 -8.77 -18.58
N THR A 243 -19.77 -7.80 -19.49
CA THR A 243 -20.80 -7.61 -20.52
C THR A 243 -20.53 -8.33 -21.84
N ALA A 244 -19.40 -9.02 -21.98
CA ALA A 244 -18.94 -9.61 -23.24
C ALA A 244 -18.65 -11.11 -23.14
#